data_AF-A0A6G0YEE1-F1
#
_entry.id   AF-A0A6G0YEE1-F1
#
_cell.length_a   1.000
_cell.length_b   1.000
_cell.length_c   1.000
_cell.angle_alpha   90.00
_cell.angle_beta   90.00
_cell.angle_gamma   90.00
#
_symmetry.space_group_name_H-M   'P 1'
#
loop_
_entity.id
_entity.type
_entity.pdbx_description
1 polymer ?
#
loop_
_entity_poly.entity_id
_entity_poly.type
_entity_poly.pdbx_seq_one_letter_code
_entity_poly.pdbx_strand_id
1 'polypeptide(L)'
;MHCIMPSQTCVVNNCKSRKGIKHRFPKDPHLFDIWVSKCSKKKLNNLSIMEAYEKYVVYDMHFEPKFKILGTKRLHKEATPSLCIYSLRR
;
A
#
# COMPACT_ATOMS: atom_id res chain seq x y z
N MET A 1 -6.36 4.37 -25.81
CA MET A 1 -6.70 4.23 -24.37
C MET A 1 -5.48 3.72 -23.64
N HIS A 2 -4.72 4.58 -22.95
CA HIS A 2 -3.59 4.12 -22.13
C HIS A 2 -4.16 3.49 -20.85
N CYS A 3 -4.23 2.16 -20.80
CA CYS A 3 -4.49 1.45 -19.56
C CYS A 3 -3.29 1.68 -18.64
N ILE A 4 -3.41 2.62 -17.70
CA ILE A 4 -2.43 2.85 -16.65
C ILE A 4 -2.39 1.58 -15.80
N MET A 5 -1.51 0.64 -16.14
CA MET A 5 -1.23 -0.52 -15.31
C MET A 5 -0.51 0.00 -14.09
N PRO A 6 -1.13 -0.07 -12.89
CA PRO A 6 -0.43 0.39 -11.72
C PRO A 6 0.80 -0.48 -11.51
N SER A 7 1.92 0.15 -11.16
CA SER A 7 3.19 -0.58 -11.02
C SER A 7 2.98 -1.82 -10.15
N GLN A 8 3.50 -2.95 -10.60
CA GLN A 8 3.28 -4.23 -9.93
C GLN A 8 4.06 -4.38 -8.61
N THR A 9 4.85 -3.36 -8.26
CA THR A 9 5.84 -3.39 -7.20
C THR A 9 5.26 -2.87 -5.89
N CYS A 10 5.39 -3.67 -4.84
CA CYS A 10 5.01 -3.23 -3.51
C CYS A 10 5.92 -2.11 -3.04
N VAL A 11 5.32 -1.05 -2.50
CA VAL A 11 6.05 0.10 -1.95
C VAL A 11 6.80 -0.23 -0.66
N VAL A 12 6.37 -1.28 0.04
CA VAL A 12 6.99 -1.72 1.30
C VAL A 12 8.42 -2.18 1.03
N ASN A 13 9.37 -1.64 1.81
CA ASN A 13 10.76 -2.02 1.67
C ASN A 13 10.93 -3.52 1.92
N ASN A 14 11.74 -4.16 1.06
CA ASN A 14 12.06 -5.58 1.15
C ASN A 14 10.85 -6.54 1.07
N CYS A 15 9.71 -6.08 0.54
CA CYS A 15 8.58 -6.97 0.28
C CYS A 15 8.94 -7.93 -0.86
N LYS A 16 9.16 -9.21 -0.51
CA LYS A 16 9.44 -10.30 -1.45
C LYS A 16 8.17 -10.92 -2.04
N SER A 17 7.00 -10.50 -1.56
CA SER A 17 5.74 -11.08 -1.98
C SER A 17 5.43 -10.70 -3.42
N ARG A 18 5.24 -11.73 -4.25
CA ARG A 18 4.82 -11.59 -5.66
C ARG A 18 3.38 -12.07 -5.89
N LYS A 19 2.71 -12.56 -4.85
CA LYS A 19 1.37 -13.15 -4.89
C LYS A 19 0.50 -12.53 -3.80
N GLY A 20 -0.77 -12.26 -4.13
CA GLY A 20 -1.76 -11.71 -3.21
C GLY A 20 -2.57 -10.56 -3.82
N ILE A 21 -3.60 -10.13 -3.07
CA ILE A 21 -4.41 -8.96 -3.43
C ILE A 21 -3.55 -7.70 -3.25
N LYS A 22 -3.63 -6.81 -4.23
CA LYS A 22 -2.89 -5.53 -4.27
C LYS A 22 -3.88 -4.40 -4.01
N HIS A 23 -3.57 -3.58 -3.03
CA HIS A 23 -4.36 -2.41 -2.67
C HIS A 23 -3.64 -1.14 -3.11
N ARG A 24 -4.37 -0.26 -3.78
CA ARG A 24 -3.85 1.06 -4.17
C ARG A 24 -3.88 1.98 -2.96
N PHE A 25 -3.09 3.05 -3.05
CA PHE A 25 -3.14 4.12 -2.06
C PHE A 25 -4.55 4.73 -1.99
N PRO A 26 -4.98 5.21 -0.82
CA PRO A 26 -6.21 5.97 -0.71
C PRO A 26 -6.06 7.32 -1.41
N LYS A 27 -7.18 7.82 -1.95
CA LYS A 27 -7.27 9.19 -2.47
C LYS A 27 -7.43 10.23 -1.36
N ASP A 28 -7.77 9.77 -0.15
CA ASP A 28 -7.88 10.60 1.04
C ASP A 28 -6.48 11.08 1.48
N PRO A 29 -6.23 12.38 1.60
CA PRO A 29 -4.90 12.92 1.93
C PRO A 29 -4.40 12.49 3.32
N HIS A 30 -5.31 12.40 4.29
CA HIS A 30 -4.94 12.06 5.67
C HIS A 30 -4.53 10.59 5.76
N LEU A 31 -5.34 9.70 5.18
CA LEU A 31 -5.01 8.27 5.12
C LEU A 31 -3.79 8.02 4.24
N PHE A 32 -3.61 8.81 3.18
CA PHE A 32 -2.42 8.77 2.33
C PHE A 32 -1.16 9.07 3.15
N ASP A 33 -1.15 10.16 3.93
CA ASP A 33 -0.01 10.51 4.77
C ASP A 33 0.31 9.41 5.78
N ILE A 34 -0.72 8.79 6.39
CA ILE A 34 -0.53 7.64 7.30
C ILE A 34 0.12 6.47 6.56
N TRP A 35 -0.35 6.14 5.35
CA TRP A 35 0.24 5.06 4.54
C TRP A 35 1.69 5.37 4.16
N VAL A 36 1.99 6.62 3.76
CA VAL A 36 3.34 7.08 3.43
C VAL A 36 4.26 7.04 4.64
N SER A 37 3.77 7.47 5.81
CA SER A 37 4.51 7.49 7.06
C SER A 37 4.79 6.09 7.60
N LYS A 38 3.85 5.14 7.42
CA LYS A 38 4.05 3.75 7.82
C LYS A 38 4.92 2.98 6.82
N CYS A 39 4.77 3.25 5.53
CA CYS A 39 5.53 2.59 4.47
C CYS A 39 6.79 3.37 4.10
N SER A 40 7.59 2.88 3.16
CA SER A 40 8.94 3.41 2.94
C SER A 40 8.91 4.86 2.45
N LYS A 41 9.02 5.82 3.39
CA LYS A 41 8.92 7.25 3.15
C LYS A 41 9.82 7.70 2.01
N LYS A 42 11.04 7.14 1.87
CA LYS A 42 11.99 7.51 0.81
C LYS A 42 11.45 7.34 -0.62
N LYS A 43 10.61 6.33 -0.89
CA LYS A 43 10.04 6.10 -2.23
C LYS A 43 8.82 6.96 -2.53
N LEU A 44 8.17 7.49 -1.48
CA LEU A 44 6.90 8.21 -1.55
C LEU A 44 7.04 9.71 -1.26
N ASN A 45 8.16 10.16 -0.67
CA ASN A 45 8.33 11.54 -0.17
C ASN A 45 8.23 12.62 -1.26
N ASN A 46 8.45 12.26 -2.52
CA ASN A 46 8.45 13.18 -3.67
C ASN A 46 7.27 12.94 -4.62
N LEU A 47 6.28 12.13 -4.25
CA LEU A 47 5.18 11.75 -5.13
C LEU A 47 3.88 12.39 -4.69
N SER A 48 3.09 12.83 -5.67
CA SER A 48 1.71 13.25 -5.42
C SER A 48 0.81 12.04 -5.11
N ILE A 49 -0.32 12.27 -4.43
CA ILE A 49 -1.33 11.23 -4.13
C ILE A 49 -1.71 10.46 -5.40
N MET A 50 -1.95 11.18 -6.50
CA MET A 50 -2.30 10.58 -7.80
C MET A 50 -1.16 9.73 -8.35
N GLU A 51 0.08 10.23 -8.30
CA GLU A 51 1.24 9.46 -8.75
C GLU A 51 1.46 8.20 -7.91
N ALA A 52 1.26 8.28 -6.59
CA ALA A 52 1.38 7.13 -5.71
C ALA A 52 0.24 6.12 -5.93
N TYR A 53 -0.98 6.61 -6.17
CA TYR A 53 -2.15 5.80 -6.53
C TYR A 53 -1.94 5.00 -7.83
N GLU A 54 -1.25 5.60 -8.80
CA GLU A 54 -0.97 4.99 -10.09
C GLU A 54 0.31 4.15 -10.07
N LYS A 55 1.38 4.60 -9.42
CA LYS A 55 2.70 3.97 -9.50
C LYS A 55 2.98 2.97 -8.38
N TYR A 56 2.16 2.87 -7.34
CA TYR A 56 2.50 2.03 -6.19
C TYR A 56 1.30 1.28 -5.62
N VAL A 57 1.60 0.13 -5.04
CA VAL A 57 0.62 -0.73 -4.37
C VAL A 57 1.17 -1.26 -3.06
N VAL A 58 0.26 -1.67 -2.18
CA VAL A 58 0.55 -2.38 -0.94
C VAL A 58 -0.14 -3.74 -1.00
N TYR A 59 0.59 -4.83 -0.74
CA TYR A 59 -0.02 -6.14 -0.66
C TYR A 59 -0.91 -6.27 0.59
N ASP A 60 -1.99 -7.04 0.43
CA ASP A 60 -2.96 -7.37 1.47
C ASP A 60 -2.34 -7.96 2.76
N MET A 61 -1.20 -8.63 2.65
CA MET A 61 -0.47 -9.15 3.81
C MET A 61 0.08 -8.07 4.75
N HIS A 62 0.21 -6.83 4.28
CA HIS A 62 0.69 -5.72 5.12
C HIS A 62 -0.42 -5.07 5.95
N PHE A 63 -1.66 -5.50 5.74
CA PHE A 63 -2.83 -5.06 6.50
C PHE A 63 -3.22 -6.15 7.50
N GLU A 64 -3.56 -5.73 8.70
CA GLU A 64 -4.14 -6.64 9.68
C GLU A 64 -5.44 -7.27 9.13
N PRO A 65 -5.71 -8.54 9.46
CA PRO A 65 -6.91 -9.24 8.99
C PRO A 65 -8.21 -8.54 9.43
N LYS A 66 -8.19 -7.79 10.54
CA LYS A 66 -9.33 -7.00 11.02
C LYS A 66 -9.81 -5.92 10.04
N PHE A 67 -8.92 -5.45 9.16
CA PHE A 67 -9.23 -4.44 8.15
C PHE A 67 -9.70 -5.05 6.82
N LYS A 68 -9.71 -6.38 6.70
CA LYS A 68 -10.14 -7.08 5.49
C LYS A 68 -11.63 -7.34 5.58
N ILE A 69 -12.35 -6.96 4.52
CA ILE A 69 -13.78 -7.21 4.44
C ILE A 69 -13.98 -8.62 3.85
N LEU A 70 -14.47 -9.54 4.68
CA LEU A 70 -14.67 -10.95 4.33
C LEU A 70 -15.48 -11.09 3.04
N GLY A 71 -15.07 -12.00 2.15
CA GLY A 71 -15.74 -12.24 0.87
C GLY A 71 -15.47 -11.18 -0.20
N THR A 72 -14.69 -10.14 0.09
CA THR A 72 -14.33 -9.11 -0.90
C THR A 72 -12.82 -8.93 -1.02
N LYS A 73 -12.40 -8.31 -2.12
CA LYS A 73 -11.00 -7.85 -2.29
C LYS A 73 -10.80 -6.42 -1.75
N ARG A 74 -11.70 -5.91 -0.91
CA ARG A 74 -11.68 -4.53 -0.40
C ARG A 74 -11.17 -4.49 1.03
N LEU A 75 -10.49 -3.39 1.35
CA LEU A 75 -10.13 -3.03 2.71
C LEU A 75 -11.19 -2.10 3.32
N HIS A 76 -11.25 -2.09 4.64
CA HIS A 76 -11.99 -1.09 5.39
C HIS A 76 -11.50 0.32 5.03
N LYS A 77 -12.39 1.32 5.08
CA LYS A 77 -12.05 2.72 4.76
C LYS A 77 -10.93 3.30 5.63
N GLU A 78 -10.77 2.77 6.83
CA GLU A 78 -9.75 3.18 7.81
C GLU A 78 -8.56 2.21 7.85
N ALA A 79 -8.46 1.30 6.88
CA ALA A 79 -7.37 0.36 6.81
C ALA A 79 -6.05 1.11 6.64
N THR A 80 -5.13 0.86 7.56
CA THR A 80 -3.75 1.36 7.46
C THR A 80 -2.80 0.18 7.47
N PRO A 81 -1.69 0.24 6.70
CA PRO A 81 -0.74 -0.85 6.65
C PRO A 81 0.00 -0.93 8.00
N SER A 82 -0.30 -1.95 8.78
CA SER A 82 0.26 -2.13 10.13
C SER A 82 1.70 -2.69 10.10
N LEU A 83 2.08 -3.37 9.02
CA LEU A 83 3.28 -4.21 8.95
C LEU A 83 4.38 -3.65 8.03
N CYS A 84 4.33 -2.36 7.69
CA CYS A 84 5.32 -1.75 6.80
C CYS A 84 6.72 -1.54 7.44
N ILE A 85 6.84 -1.66 8.77
CA ILE A 85 8.06 -1.32 9.54
C ILE A 85 8.89 -2.52 10.02
N TYR A 86 8.41 -3.76 9.93
CA TYR A 86 9.16 -4.93 10.39
C TYR A 86 10.04 -5.54 9.28
N SER A 87 10.99 -4.77 8.76
CA SER A 87 12.29 -5.34 8.37
C SER A 87 13.22 -5.28 9.59
N LEU A 88 12.81 -5.92 10.68
CA LEU A 88 13.74 -6.16 11.79
C LEU A 88 14.72 -7.23 11.31
N ARG A 89 15.94 -6.75 11.07
CA ARG A 89 17.14 -7.53 10.81
C ARG A 89 17.17 -8.77 11.73
N ARG A 90 17.28 -9.96 11.15
CA ARG A 90 18.05 -11.06 11.74
C ARG A 90 19.22 -11.31 10.82
#